data_AF-A0A957KBA5-F1
#
_entry.id   AF-A0A957KBA5-F1
#
_cell.length_a   1.000
_cell.length_b   1.000
_cell.length_c   1.000
_cell.angle_alpha   90.00
_cell.angle_beta   90.00
_cell.angle_gamma   90.00
#
_symmetry.space_group_name_H-M   'P 1'
#
loop_
_entity.id
_entity.type
_entity.pdbx_description
1 polymer ?
#
loop_
_entity_poly.entity_id
_entity_poly.type
_entity_poly.pdbx_seq_one_letter_code
_entity_poly.pdbx_strand_id
1 'polypeptide(L)'
;MTELRFGRAICGDLAQGERREWLVTNGRGSYASGTIAGTLTRRYHGLLIAALRPPVERTLLVSKIDETLLDGEQRYPLFVNRWRSGAVEPAG
;
A
#
# COMPACT_ATOMS: atom_id res chain seq x y z
N MET A 1 10.84 -18.05 11.87
CA MET A 1 10.30 -16.93 11.08
C MET A 1 9.89 -15.86 12.08
N THR A 2 10.61 -14.74 12.15
CA THR A 2 10.37 -13.72 13.17
C THR A 2 9.13 -12.90 12.78
N GLU A 3 8.19 -12.75 13.71
CA GLU A 3 6.99 -11.96 13.47
C GLU A 3 7.32 -10.47 13.56
N LEU A 4 6.97 -9.71 12.52
CA LEU A 4 7.09 -8.26 12.49
C LEU A 4 5.80 -7.65 13.02
N ARG A 5 5.89 -6.87 14.11
CA ARG A 5 4.73 -6.22 14.74
C ARG A 5 4.88 -4.71 14.75
N PHE A 6 3.84 -4.00 14.31
CA PHE A 6 3.73 -2.55 14.39
C PHE A 6 2.52 -2.17 15.25
N GLY A 7 2.76 -1.38 16.29
CA GLY A 7 1.71 -0.90 17.19
C GLY A 7 1.19 0.49 16.81
N ARG A 8 0.26 1.01 17.62
CA ARG A 8 -0.36 2.33 17.43
C ARG A 8 0.63 3.48 17.27
N ALA A 9 1.77 3.43 17.96
CA ALA A 9 2.81 4.47 17.84
C ALA A 9 3.40 4.58 16.42
N ILE A 10 3.28 3.54 15.60
CA ILE A 10 3.72 3.51 14.20
C ILE A 10 2.52 3.64 13.27
N CYS A 11 1.49 2.81 13.45
CA CYS A 11 0.34 2.78 12.54
C CYS A 11 -0.61 3.98 12.71
N GLY A 12 -0.57 4.67 13.85
CA GLY A 12 -1.37 5.87 14.12
C GLY A 12 -0.70 7.18 13.71
N ASP A 13 0.52 7.14 13.16
CA ASP A 13 1.23 8.30 12.61
C ASP A 13 1.53 8.03 11.13
N LEU A 14 0.90 8.79 10.24
CA LEU A 14 1.03 8.58 8.80
C LEU A 14 2.49 8.69 8.32
N ALA A 15 3.26 9.63 8.86
CA ALA A 15 4.66 9.81 8.47
C ALA A 15 5.52 8.63 8.94
N GLN A 16 5.22 8.02 10.07
CA GLN A 16 5.87 6.79 10.51
C GLN A 16 5.46 5.58 9.67
N GLY A 17 4.17 5.45 9.35
CA GLY A 17 3.67 4.38 8.48
C GLY A 17 4.29 4.43 7.08
N GLU A 18 4.40 5.62 6.50
CA GLU A 18 4.97 5.82 5.16
C GLU A 18 6.46 5.46 5.04
N ARG A 19 7.20 5.44 6.15
CA ARG A 19 8.63 5.10 6.18
C ARG A 19 8.89 3.59 6.22
N ARG A 20 7.86 2.77 6.30
CA ARG A 20 7.94 1.31 6.38
C ARG A 20 7.27 0.71 5.17
N GLU A 21 8.06 -0.01 4.39
CA GLU A 21 7.64 -0.55 3.10
C GLU A 21 7.70 -2.07 3.13
N TRP A 22 6.82 -2.70 2.35
CA TRP A 22 6.80 -4.14 2.14
C TRP A 22 7.00 -4.46 0.66
N LEU A 23 7.56 -5.62 0.39
CA LEU A 23 7.79 -6.15 -0.95
C LEU A 23 7.49 -7.65 -0.94
N VAL A 24 6.60 -8.07 -1.84
CA VAL A 24 6.28 -9.47 -2.07
C VAL A 24 6.54 -9.77 -3.54
N THR A 25 7.49 -10.66 -3.82
CA THR A 25 7.87 -11.01 -5.19
C THR A 25 7.34 -12.39 -5.56
N ASN A 26 7.11 -12.64 -6.85
CA ASN A 26 6.74 -13.97 -7.35
C ASN A 26 7.94 -14.80 -7.82
N GLY A 27 9.18 -14.35 -7.58
CA GLY A 27 10.41 -15.01 -8.04
C GLY A 27 10.66 -14.97 -9.56
N ARG A 28 9.77 -14.38 -10.35
CA ARG A 28 9.84 -14.30 -11.83
C ARG A 28 9.89 -12.86 -12.36
N GLY A 29 10.16 -11.90 -11.47
CA GLY A 29 10.31 -10.47 -11.80
C GLY A 29 9.08 -9.62 -11.52
N SER A 30 7.89 -10.21 -11.35
CA SER A 30 6.70 -9.48 -10.90
C SER A 30 6.65 -9.38 -9.37
N TYR A 31 6.01 -8.34 -8.87
CA TYR A 31 5.89 -8.11 -7.43
C TYR A 31 4.70 -7.21 -7.09
N ALA A 32 4.41 -7.18 -5.78
CA ALA A 32 3.59 -6.19 -5.13
C ALA A 32 4.44 -5.46 -4.09
N SER A 33 4.25 -4.15 -3.93
CA SER A 33 4.93 -3.36 -2.90
C SER A 33 4.13 -2.12 -2.52
N GLY A 34 4.36 -1.63 -1.31
CA GLY A 34 3.70 -0.44 -0.79
C GLY A 34 4.22 -0.06 0.59
N THR A 35 3.67 1.02 1.13
CA THR A 35 3.87 1.37 2.55
C THR A 35 2.91 0.55 3.42
N ILE A 36 3.24 0.39 4.71
CA ILE A 36 2.28 -0.21 5.67
C ILE A 36 1.05 0.68 5.91
N ALA A 37 1.15 1.98 5.61
CA ALA A 37 0.03 2.90 5.69
C ALA A 37 -0.96 2.74 4.52
N GLY A 38 -0.54 2.14 3.40
CA GLY A 38 -1.35 2.00 2.18
C GLY A 38 -1.24 3.17 1.19
N THR A 39 -0.50 4.23 1.52
CA THR A 39 -0.22 5.33 0.58
C THR A 39 0.82 4.92 -0.47
N LEU A 40 0.60 5.37 -1.71
CA LEU A 40 1.53 5.17 -2.82
C LEU A 40 2.53 6.34 -2.89
N THR A 41 3.63 6.25 -2.14
CA THR A 41 4.67 7.30 -2.05
C THR A 41 5.75 7.21 -3.13
N ARG A 42 5.80 6.11 -3.89
CA ARG A 42 6.80 5.85 -4.94
C ARG A 42 6.16 5.36 -6.23
N ARG A 43 6.83 5.64 -7.36
CA ARG A 43 6.42 5.20 -8.71
C ARG A 43 6.22 3.68 -8.83
N TYR A 44 6.92 2.89 -8.03
CA TYR A 44 6.92 1.43 -8.10
C TYR A 44 6.09 0.76 -7.00
N HIS A 45 5.29 1.51 -6.26
CA HIS A 45 4.26 0.92 -5.40
C HIS A 45 3.06 0.48 -6.25
N GLY A 46 2.52 -0.68 -5.91
CA GLY A 46 1.48 -1.34 -6.69
C GLY A 46 1.15 -2.71 -6.11
N LEU A 47 -0.12 -3.12 -6.22
CA LEU A 47 -0.54 -4.48 -5.90
C LEU A 47 -0.19 -5.47 -7.02
N LEU A 48 0.00 -5.00 -8.25
CA LEU A 48 0.50 -5.83 -9.34
C LEU A 48 1.40 -5.03 -10.28
N ILE A 49 2.71 -5.20 -10.09
CA ILE A 49 3.73 -4.80 -11.06
C ILE A 49 4.18 -6.05 -11.80
N ALA A 50 3.73 -6.20 -13.06
CA ALA A 50 4.00 -7.37 -13.88
C ALA A 50 5.25 -7.17 -14.75
N ALA A 51 6.18 -8.13 -14.70
CA ALA A 51 7.27 -8.20 -15.67
C ALA A 51 6.78 -8.90 -16.95
N LEU A 52 6.35 -8.13 -17.95
CA LEU A 52 5.78 -8.68 -19.20
C LEU A 52 6.84 -9.39 -20.06
N ARG A 53 8.12 -9.01 -19.90
CA ARG A 53 9.29 -9.72 -20.42
C ARG A 53 10.32 -9.91 -19.30
N PRO A 54 10.22 -10.96 -18.48
CA PRO A 54 11.08 -11.15 -17.31
C PRO A 54 12.59 -11.09 -17.63
N PRO A 55 13.43 -10.45 -16.78
CA PRO A 55 13.12 -9.69 -15.55
C PRO A 55 12.86 -8.19 -15.78
N VAL A 56 12.75 -7.76 -17.05
CA VAL A 56 12.58 -6.36 -17.46
C VAL A 56 11.11 -6.03 -17.72
N GLU A 57 10.84 -4.81 -18.19
CA GLU A 57 9.51 -4.37 -18.65
C GLU A 57 8.41 -4.58 -17.63
N ARG A 58 8.61 -3.87 -16.52
CA ARG A 58 7.67 -3.79 -15.42
C ARG A 58 6.54 -2.84 -15.78
N THR A 59 5.33 -3.38 -15.86
CA THR A 59 4.09 -2.65 -16.10
C THR A 59 3.26 -2.67 -14.83
N LEU A 60 2.82 -1.49 -14.37
CA LEU A 60 1.84 -1.38 -13.28
C LEU A 60 0.46 -1.74 -13.82
N LEU A 61 -0.09 -2.87 -13.41
CA LEU A 61 -1.42 -3.33 -13.81
C LEU A 61 -2.48 -3.03 -12.74
N VAL A 62 -2.10 -3.08 -11.45
CA VAL A 62 -2.99 -2.73 -10.33
C VAL A 62 -2.22 -1.85 -9.35
N SER A 63 -2.64 -0.59 -9.22
CA SER A 63 -2.01 0.39 -8.31
C SER A 63 -2.38 0.14 -6.86
N LYS A 64 -3.68 0.05 -6.56
CA LYS A 64 -4.24 -0.16 -5.22
C LYS A 64 -5.70 -0.57 -5.31
N ILE A 65 -6.28 -0.96 -4.18
CA ILE A 65 -7.72 -1.17 -3.99
C ILE A 65 -8.17 -0.27 -2.85
N ASP A 66 -9.33 0.36 -3.01
CA ASP A 66 -9.96 1.18 -1.97
C ASP A 66 -11.08 0.39 -1.28
N GLU A 67 -10.70 -0.38 -0.27
CA GLU A 67 -11.61 -1.27 0.46
C GLU A 67 -12.41 -0.51 1.52
N THR A 68 -13.68 -0.88 1.70
CA THR A 68 -14.53 -0.36 2.79
C THR A 68 -15.23 -1.53 3.45
N LEU A 69 -15.01 -1.72 4.75
CA LEU A 69 -15.77 -2.66 5.55
C LEU A 69 -17.14 -2.06 5.87
N LEU A 70 -18.18 -2.88 5.70
CA LEU A 70 -19.56 -2.54 6.03
C LEU A 70 -19.99 -3.34 7.25
N ASP A 71 -20.50 -2.64 8.27
CA ASP A 71 -21.07 -3.24 9.49
C ASP A 71 -22.42 -2.57 9.78
N GLY A 72 -23.50 -3.19 9.30
CA GLY A 72 -24.82 -2.57 9.26
C GLY A 72 -24.81 -1.29 8.42
N GLU A 73 -25.20 -0.16 9.02
CA GLU A 73 -25.14 1.16 8.38
C GLU A 73 -23.75 1.80 8.46
N GLN A 74 -22.86 1.27 9.29
CA GLN A 74 -21.54 1.83 9.50
C GLN A 74 -20.59 1.44 8.36
N ARG A 75 -19.78 2.41 7.93
CA ARG A 75 -18.76 2.23 6.89
C ARG A 75 -17.39 2.54 7.47
N TYR A 76 -16.45 1.64 7.25
CA TYR A 76 -15.06 1.78 7.68
C TYR A 76 -14.14 1.72 6.45
N PRO A 77 -13.72 2.87 5.91
CA PRO A 77 -12.72 2.87 4.85
C PRO A 77 -11.40 2.28 5.38
N LEU A 78 -10.87 1.28 4.68
CA LEU A 78 -9.61 0.59 5.01
C LEU A 78 -8.48 0.98 4.04
N PHE A 79 -8.71 2.01 3.23
CA PHE A 79 -7.74 2.57 2.31
C PHE A 79 -7.19 3.90 2.82
N VAL A 80 -6.17 4.42 2.14
CA VAL A 80 -5.72 5.80 2.31
C VAL A 80 -5.34 6.40 0.95
N ASN A 81 -5.73 7.64 0.74
CA ASN A 81 -5.36 8.47 -0.40
C ASN A 81 -4.71 9.75 0.11
N ARG A 82 -3.65 10.19 -0.57
CA ARG A 82 -2.95 11.44 -0.26
C ARG A 82 -2.69 12.21 -1.54
N TRP A 83 -3.07 13.49 -1.55
CA TRP A 83 -2.90 14.35 -2.71
C TRP A 83 -1.71 15.29 -2.52
N ARG A 84 -1.23 15.87 -3.63
CA ARG A 84 -0.14 16.87 -3.64
C ARG A 84 -0.44 18.08 -2.74
N SER A 85 -1.72 18.42 -2.56
CA SER A 85 -2.16 19.48 -1.64
C SER A 85 -1.89 19.19 -0.16
N GLY A 86 -1.56 17.95 0.18
CA GLY A 86 -1.45 17.48 1.56
C GLY A 86 -2.75 16.91 2.12
N ALA A 87 -3.86 16.97 1.38
CA ALA A 87 -5.10 16.30 1.77
C ALA A 87 -4.89 14.80 1.92
N VAL A 88 -5.53 14.20 2.92
CA VAL A 88 -5.53 12.75 3.20
C VAL A 88 -6.97 12.31 3.42
N GLU A 89 -7.37 11.20 2.79
CA GLU A 89 -8.71 10.63 2.90
C GLU A 89 -8.61 9.10 2.98
N PRO A 90 -9.23 8.45 3.98
CA PRO A 90 -9.92 9.04 5.13
C PRO A 90 -8.93 9.69 6.12
N ALA A 91 -9.42 10.56 7.00
CA ALA A 91 -8.59 11.25 7.99
C ALA A 91 -8.10 10.36 9.16
N GLY A 92 -8.65 9.14 9.29
CA GLY A 92 -8.35 8.21 10.38
C GLY A 92 -9.09 8.51 11.68
#